data_AF-A0A9E0TC81-F1
#
_entry.id   AF-A0A9E0TC81-F1
#
_cell.length_a   1.000
_cell.length_b   1.000
_cell.length_c   1.000
_cell.angle_alpha   90.00
_cell.angle_beta   90.00
_cell.angle_gamma   90.00
#
_symmetry.space_group_name_H-M   'P 1'
#
loop_
_entity.id
_entity.type
_entity.pdbx_description
1 polymer ?
#
loop_
_entity_poly.entity_id
_entity_poly.type
_entity_poly.pdbx_seq_one_letter_code
_entity_poly.pdbx_strand_id
1 'polypeptide(L)'
;MLGRTELHTWHWLRQVFPEHHVMVKLPVTRFCKPRDRSAAEGLFAMLSGVYCTFTLADETGRAIGCVDVMDPHRLSRGNRQLKQNLLAQCHVGYWLLTPDALPEPWAIRAEFLGLGATESNAGESVELQTARDNLVETLDRRRNDRRSSQMAPLEGGGDGPRLTDWGQPDSFPIPLDDRDGNGPARR
;
A
#
# COMPACT_ATOMS: atom_id res chain seq x y z
N MET A 1 -12.81 -22.42 9.81
CA MET A 1 -11.65 -23.34 9.79
C MET A 1 -10.41 -22.62 9.28
N LEU A 2 -9.24 -22.95 9.84
CA LEU A 2 -7.93 -22.53 9.34
C LEU A 2 -7.42 -23.57 8.33
N GLY A 3 -6.80 -23.13 7.25
CA GLY A 3 -6.07 -24.00 6.33
C GLY A 3 -4.77 -24.53 6.94
N ARG A 4 -4.14 -25.54 6.33
CA ARG A 4 -2.87 -26.13 6.79
C ARG A 4 -1.79 -25.07 7.02
N THR A 5 -1.69 -24.16 6.07
CA THR A 5 -0.71 -23.09 6.03
C THR A 5 -0.93 -22.04 7.12
N GLU A 6 -2.20 -21.68 7.35
CA GLU A 6 -2.60 -20.82 8.46
C GLU A 6 -2.33 -21.51 9.80
N LEU A 7 -2.61 -22.81 9.93
CA LEU A 7 -2.32 -23.58 11.15
C LEU A 7 -0.82 -23.60 11.49
N HIS A 8 0.04 -23.79 10.49
CA HIS A 8 1.50 -23.73 10.68
C HIS A 8 1.92 -22.35 11.22
N THR A 9 1.43 -21.27 10.59
CA THR A 9 1.71 -19.89 11.01
C THR A 9 1.18 -19.61 12.41
N TRP A 10 0.00 -20.13 12.76
CA TRP A 10 -0.59 -19.99 14.09
C TRP A 10 0.27 -20.63 15.17
N HIS A 11 0.76 -21.85 14.94
CA HIS A 11 1.67 -22.53 15.87
C HIS A 11 2.97 -21.75 16.05
N TRP A 12 3.54 -21.25 14.96
CA TRP A 12 4.74 -20.42 15.02
C TRP A 12 4.50 -19.13 15.81
N LEU A 13 3.41 -18.39 15.54
CA LEU A 13 3.06 -17.18 16.28
C LEU A 13 2.92 -17.42 17.79
N ARG A 14 2.33 -18.55 18.19
CA ARG A 14 2.21 -18.93 19.61
C ARG A 14 3.56 -19.21 20.28
N GLN A 15 4.56 -19.66 19.52
CA GLN A 15 5.92 -19.85 20.04
C GLN A 15 6.67 -18.52 20.13
N VAL A 16 6.48 -17.63 19.16
CA VAL A 16 7.14 -16.32 19.13
C VAL A 16 6.58 -15.36 20.18
N PHE A 17 5.28 -15.44 20.47
CA PHE A 17 4.58 -14.60 21.43
C PHE A 17 3.93 -15.43 22.55
N PRO A 18 4.72 -16.03 23.46
CA PRO A 18 4.19 -16.91 24.51
C PRO A 18 3.28 -16.19 25.51
N GLU A 19 3.58 -14.92 25.81
CA GLU A 19 2.83 -14.08 26.76
C GLU A 19 1.64 -13.33 26.12
N HIS A 20 1.33 -13.62 24.85
CA HIS A 20 0.25 -12.91 24.14
C HIS A 20 -0.81 -13.87 23.62
N HIS A 21 -2.01 -13.36 23.47
CA HIS A 21 -3.12 -14.08 22.90
C HIS A 21 -3.09 -14.00 21.37
N VAL A 22 -3.04 -15.16 20.70
CA VAL A 22 -3.16 -15.28 19.24
C VAL A 22 -4.61 -15.62 18.87
N MET A 23 -5.38 -14.60 18.51
CA MET A 23 -6.78 -14.72 18.09
C MET A 23 -6.87 -14.99 16.59
N VAL A 24 -7.92 -15.68 16.16
CA VAL A 24 -8.10 -16.11 14.76
C VAL A 24 -9.29 -15.38 14.12
N LYS A 25 -9.09 -14.85 12.90
CA LYS A 25 -10.14 -14.25 12.06
C LYS A 25 -10.92 -13.14 12.74
N LEU A 26 -10.22 -12.23 13.42
CA LEU A 26 -10.86 -11.11 14.08
C LEU A 26 -11.26 -10.03 13.04
N PRO A 27 -12.52 -9.54 13.05
CA PRO A 27 -12.93 -8.43 12.19
C PRO A 27 -12.20 -7.14 12.56
N VAL A 28 -11.76 -6.37 11.55
CA VAL A 28 -11.03 -5.10 11.80
C VAL A 28 -11.89 -4.03 12.46
N THR A 29 -13.22 -4.16 12.37
CA THR A 29 -14.18 -3.32 13.08
C THR A 29 -13.99 -3.34 14.59
N ARG A 30 -13.37 -4.40 15.16
CA ARG A 30 -13.07 -4.49 16.59
C ARG A 30 -11.98 -3.53 17.07
N PHE A 31 -11.17 -2.99 16.16
CA PHE A 31 -10.14 -1.99 16.48
C PHE A 31 -10.63 -0.56 16.29
N CYS A 32 -11.76 -0.39 15.63
CA CYS A 32 -12.28 0.91 15.25
C CYS A 32 -13.28 1.42 16.29
N LYS A 33 -13.09 2.65 16.76
CA LYS A 33 -14.11 3.39 17.51
C LYS A 33 -14.58 4.59 16.68
N PRO A 34 -15.78 4.55 16.09
CA PRO A 34 -16.32 5.69 15.35
C PRO A 34 -16.40 6.93 16.26
N ARG A 35 -15.99 8.09 15.74
CA ARG A 35 -16.09 9.37 16.46
C ARG A 35 -17.50 9.94 16.45
N ASP A 36 -18.26 9.66 15.39
CA ASP A 36 -19.65 10.06 15.22
C ASP A 36 -20.50 8.84 14.85
N ARG A 37 -21.73 8.81 15.37
CA ARG A 37 -22.74 7.80 15.08
C ARG A 37 -23.15 7.81 13.61
N SER A 38 -23.23 8.99 12.99
CA SER A 38 -23.59 9.12 11.57
C SER A 38 -22.58 8.40 10.64
N ALA A 39 -21.30 8.47 10.98
CA ALA A 39 -20.21 7.82 10.24
C ALA A 39 -20.06 6.32 10.57
N ALA A 40 -20.62 5.86 11.68
CA ALA A 40 -20.45 4.49 12.16
C ALA A 40 -21.08 3.45 11.23
N GLU A 41 -22.27 3.73 10.69
CA GLU A 41 -23.00 2.79 9.82
C GLU A 41 -22.27 2.58 8.50
N GLY A 42 -21.83 3.67 7.85
CA GLY A 42 -21.06 3.59 6.61
C GLY A 42 -19.71 2.90 6.79
N LEU A 43 -18.99 3.21 7.88
CA LEU A 43 -17.73 2.55 8.22
C LEU A 43 -17.93 1.05 8.48
N PHE A 44 -18.97 0.69 9.24
CA PHE A 44 -19.26 -0.70 9.54
C PHE A 44 -19.64 -1.48 8.28
N ALA A 45 -20.48 -0.92 7.40
CA ALA A 45 -20.85 -1.54 6.14
C ALA A 45 -19.61 -1.84 5.28
N MET A 46 -18.70 -0.86 5.14
CA MET A 46 -17.47 -1.00 4.38
C MET A 46 -16.52 -2.06 4.95
N LEU A 47 -16.45 -2.19 6.27
CA LEU A 47 -15.48 -3.07 6.96
C LEU A 47 -16.04 -4.43 7.37
N SER A 48 -17.34 -4.65 7.22
CA SER A 48 -18.05 -5.85 7.68
C SER A 48 -17.46 -7.17 7.15
N GLY A 49 -16.85 -7.15 5.97
CA GLY A 49 -16.16 -8.31 5.36
C GLY A 49 -14.65 -8.36 5.57
N VAL A 50 -14.06 -7.40 6.30
CA VAL A 50 -12.61 -7.25 6.43
C VAL A 50 -12.16 -7.84 7.78
N TYR A 51 -11.32 -8.86 7.73
CA TYR A 51 -10.78 -9.55 8.91
C TYR A 51 -9.27 -9.74 8.76
N CYS A 52 -8.55 -9.80 9.88
CA CYS A 52 -7.15 -10.23 9.91
C CYS A 52 -7.10 -11.75 10.13
N THR A 53 -6.17 -12.47 9.49
CA THR A 53 -6.04 -13.93 9.73
C THR A 53 -5.74 -14.20 11.20
N PHE A 54 -4.80 -13.46 11.78
CA PHE A 54 -4.47 -13.50 13.21
C PHE A 54 -4.41 -12.10 13.81
N THR A 55 -4.74 -12.01 15.09
CA THR A 55 -4.55 -10.81 15.92
C THR A 55 -3.79 -11.21 17.17
N LEU A 56 -2.76 -10.45 17.49
CA LEU A 56 -1.99 -10.56 18.72
C LEU A 56 -2.51 -9.53 19.71
N ALA A 57 -2.85 -9.99 20.91
CA ALA A 57 -3.27 -9.14 22.01
C ALA A 57 -2.44 -9.39 23.25
N ASP A 58 -2.17 -8.33 24.01
CA ASP A 58 -1.49 -8.43 25.31
C ASP A 58 -2.42 -9.04 26.38
N GLU A 59 -1.89 -9.20 27.60
CA GLU A 59 -2.62 -9.74 28.76
C GLU A 59 -3.85 -8.89 29.15
N THR A 60 -3.88 -7.61 28.77
CA THR A 60 -5.03 -6.72 29.01
C THR A 60 -6.12 -6.85 27.93
N GLY A 61 -5.84 -7.61 26.87
CA GLY A 61 -6.71 -7.78 25.71
C GLY A 61 -6.57 -6.67 24.67
N ARG A 62 -5.56 -5.80 24.78
CA ARG A 62 -5.29 -4.77 23.77
C ARG A 62 -4.56 -5.42 22.59
N ALA A 63 -5.07 -5.18 21.39
CA ALA A 63 -4.40 -5.63 20.17
C ALA A 63 -3.10 -4.85 19.93
N ILE A 64 -2.00 -5.58 19.79
CA ILE A 64 -0.67 -5.02 19.51
C ILE A 64 -0.28 -5.19 18.04
N GLY A 65 -0.80 -6.22 17.38
CA GLY A 65 -0.45 -6.55 16.01
C GLY A 65 -1.50 -7.41 15.33
N CYS A 66 -1.54 -7.30 14.01
CA CYS A 66 -2.36 -8.11 13.13
C CYS A 66 -1.48 -8.76 12.07
N VAL A 67 -1.75 -10.02 11.78
CA VAL A 67 -1.04 -10.80 10.79
C VAL A 67 -2.03 -11.34 9.78
N ASP A 68 -1.78 -11.06 8.51
CA ASP A 68 -2.42 -11.79 7.41
C ASP A 68 -1.45 -12.81 6.84
N VAL A 69 -1.99 -13.96 6.45
CA VAL A 69 -1.23 -14.98 5.72
C VAL A 69 -1.51 -14.81 4.23
N MET A 70 -0.47 -14.64 3.43
CA MET A 70 -0.59 -14.53 2.00
C MET A 70 -1.07 -15.88 1.44
N ASP A 71 -2.33 -15.93 1.05
CA ASP A 71 -2.90 -16.99 0.23
C ASP A 71 -3.00 -16.44 -1.21
N PRO A 72 -2.49 -17.15 -2.23
CA PRO A 72 -2.54 -16.73 -3.62
C PRO A 72 -3.94 -16.31 -4.09
N HIS A 73 -5.01 -16.74 -3.41
CA HIS A 73 -6.39 -16.49 -3.80
C HIS A 73 -7.13 -15.43 -2.97
N ARG A 74 -6.55 -14.84 -1.91
CA ARG A 74 -7.40 -14.19 -0.86
C ARG A 74 -7.15 -12.75 -0.45
N LEU A 75 -6.13 -12.05 -0.93
CA LEU A 75 -6.00 -10.61 -0.65
C LEU A 75 -5.88 -9.77 -1.91
N SER A 76 -6.94 -9.02 -2.23
CA SER A 76 -6.83 -7.93 -3.21
C SER A 76 -5.88 -6.85 -2.68
N ARG A 77 -5.08 -6.24 -3.58
CA ARG A 77 -4.16 -5.15 -3.22
C ARG A 77 -4.87 -3.99 -2.51
N GLY A 78 -6.11 -3.68 -2.92
CA GLY A 78 -6.94 -2.65 -2.31
C GLY A 78 -7.30 -2.97 -0.85
N ASN A 79 -7.73 -4.21 -0.56
CA ASN A 79 -8.04 -4.62 0.81
C ASN A 79 -6.80 -4.60 1.70
N ARG A 80 -5.62 -4.93 1.16
CA ARG A 80 -4.36 -4.82 1.90
C ARG A 80 -4.06 -3.38 2.29
N GLN A 81 -4.15 -2.45 1.34
CA GLN A 81 -3.90 -1.03 1.62
C GLN A 81 -4.90 -0.46 2.63
N LEU A 82 -6.18 -0.83 2.49
CA LEU A 82 -7.22 -0.44 3.43
C LEU A 82 -6.88 -0.92 4.86
N LYS A 83 -6.54 -2.21 5.02
CA LYS A 83 -6.14 -2.77 6.32
C LYS A 83 -4.93 -2.07 6.90
N GLN A 84 -3.88 -1.88 6.10
CA GLN A 84 -2.65 -1.22 6.54
C GLN A 84 -2.93 0.20 7.05
N ASN A 85 -3.68 1.00 6.29
CA ASN A 85 -4.03 2.36 6.68
C ASN A 85 -4.92 2.41 7.93
N LEU A 86 -5.87 1.49 8.03
CA LEU A 86 -6.81 1.46 9.15
C LEU A 86 -6.14 1.00 10.45
N LEU A 87 -5.35 -0.07 10.40
CA LEU A 87 -4.64 -0.59 11.56
C LEU A 87 -3.59 0.41 12.06
N ALA A 88 -2.90 1.10 11.15
CA ALA A 88 -1.99 2.19 11.51
C ALA A 88 -2.71 3.32 12.28
N GLN A 89 -3.91 3.72 11.84
CA GLN A 89 -4.73 4.71 12.54
C GLN A 89 -5.22 4.22 13.92
N CYS A 90 -5.39 2.91 14.07
CA CYS A 90 -5.73 2.27 15.34
C CYS A 90 -4.50 1.99 16.22
N HIS A 91 -3.29 2.36 15.80
CA HIS A 91 -2.02 2.01 16.45
C HIS A 91 -1.85 0.50 16.69
N VAL A 92 -2.26 -0.30 15.71
CA VAL A 92 -2.09 -1.75 15.67
C VAL A 92 -1.12 -2.08 14.53
N GLY A 93 -0.03 -2.78 14.83
CA GLY A 93 0.93 -3.20 13.80
C GLY A 93 0.28 -4.13 12.77
N TYR A 94 0.78 -4.13 11.53
CA TYR A 94 0.25 -4.99 10.47
C TYR A 94 1.37 -5.66 9.68
N TRP A 95 1.35 -6.98 9.60
CA TRP A 95 2.32 -7.75 8.82
C TRP A 95 1.61 -8.75 7.89
N LEU A 96 1.99 -8.78 6.62
CA LEU A 96 1.62 -9.84 5.67
C LEU A 96 2.71 -10.92 5.61
N LEU A 97 2.44 -12.11 6.14
CA LEU A 97 3.40 -13.22 6.17
C LEU A 97 3.24 -14.11 4.95
N THR A 98 4.38 -14.55 4.42
CA THR A 98 4.44 -15.65 3.47
C THR A 98 4.76 -16.94 4.23
N PRO A 99 3.93 -17.97 4.16
CA PRO A 99 4.10 -19.20 4.93
C PRO A 99 5.43 -19.93 4.70
N ASP A 100 5.95 -19.86 3.47
CA ASP A 100 7.18 -20.53 3.08
C ASP A 100 8.44 -19.74 3.47
N ALA A 101 8.26 -18.50 3.95
CA ALA A 101 9.32 -17.57 4.30
C ALA A 101 8.92 -16.76 5.55
N LEU A 102 8.75 -17.46 6.67
CA LEU A 102 8.50 -16.82 7.96
C LEU A 102 9.74 -16.00 8.37
N PRO A 103 9.57 -14.77 8.86
CA PRO A 103 10.68 -13.94 9.32
C PRO A 103 11.29 -14.53 10.59
N GLU A 104 12.48 -14.05 10.94
CA GLU A 104 13.08 -14.36 12.23
C GLU A 104 12.18 -13.89 13.40
N PRO A 105 12.03 -14.68 14.48
CA PRO A 105 11.16 -14.33 15.62
C PRO A 105 11.42 -12.95 16.22
N TRP A 106 12.68 -12.51 16.26
CA TRP A 106 13.03 -11.21 16.82
C TRP A 106 12.50 -10.05 15.96
N ALA A 107 12.44 -10.19 14.64
CA ALA A 107 12.04 -9.13 13.72
C ALA A 107 10.55 -8.80 13.89
N ILE A 108 9.69 -9.83 13.94
CA ILE A 108 8.26 -9.63 14.17
C ILE A 108 7.96 -9.11 15.58
N ARG A 109 8.77 -9.51 16.57
CA ARG A 109 8.65 -8.98 17.93
C ARG A 109 9.08 -7.53 18.01
N ALA A 110 10.16 -7.14 17.33
CA ALA A 110 10.61 -5.76 17.27
C ALA A 110 9.54 -4.84 16.67
N GLU A 111 8.86 -5.29 15.61
CA GLU A 111 7.77 -4.54 14.97
C GLU A 111 6.56 -4.37 15.89
N PHE A 112 6.05 -5.46 16.49
CA PHE A 112 4.81 -5.39 17.28
C PHE A 112 4.98 -4.93 18.72
N LEU A 113 6.16 -5.11 19.30
CA LEU A 113 6.46 -4.68 20.67
C LEU A 113 7.27 -3.37 20.71
N GLY A 114 7.66 -2.83 19.55
CA GLY A 114 8.49 -1.63 19.45
C GLY A 114 9.93 -1.82 19.95
N LEU A 115 10.39 -3.07 20.09
CA LEU A 115 11.70 -3.42 20.66
C LEU A 115 12.90 -3.11 19.73
N GLY A 116 12.66 -2.52 18.55
CA GLY A 116 13.71 -2.10 17.61
C GLY A 116 13.50 -0.73 16.94
N ALA A 117 12.41 -0.02 17.28
CA ALA A 117 12.02 1.21 16.58
C ALA A 117 12.92 2.43 16.88
N THR A 118 13.87 2.33 17.82
CA THR A 118 14.72 3.46 18.20
C THR A 118 15.90 3.70 17.27
N GLU A 119 16.30 2.73 16.43
CA GLU A 119 17.53 2.87 15.62
C GLU A 119 17.37 2.52 14.12
N SER A 120 16.59 1.51 13.74
CA SER A 120 16.48 1.08 12.32
C SER A 120 15.54 1.93 11.47
N ASN A 121 14.42 2.40 12.03
CA ASN A 121 13.41 3.15 11.29
C ASN A 121 13.87 4.58 10.93
N ALA A 122 14.79 5.16 11.72
CA ALA A 122 15.42 6.43 11.42
C ALA A 122 16.34 6.32 10.18
N GLY A 123 17.13 5.24 10.07
CA GLY A 123 18.03 5.02 8.93
C GLY A 123 17.28 4.74 7.63
N GLU A 124 16.32 3.81 7.65
CA GLU A 124 15.55 3.42 6.46
C GLU A 124 14.65 4.57 5.95
N SER A 125 14.06 5.36 6.86
CA SER A 125 13.30 6.56 6.49
C SER A 125 14.19 7.63 5.83
N VAL A 126 15.43 7.79 6.29
CA VAL A 126 16.40 8.74 5.71
C VAL A 126 16.87 8.26 4.33
N GLU A 127 17.14 6.96 4.17
CA GLU A 127 17.51 6.38 2.88
C GLU A 127 16.39 6.48 1.84
N LEU A 128 15.15 6.16 2.22
CA LEU A 128 13.97 6.31 1.36
C LEU A 128 13.73 7.78 0.98
N GLN A 129 13.92 8.70 1.92
CA GLN A 129 13.78 10.12 1.65
C GLN A 129 14.87 10.62 0.69
N THR A 130 16.11 10.14 0.84
CA THR A 130 17.21 10.44 -0.08
C THR A 130 16.95 9.89 -1.48
N ALA A 131 16.44 8.66 -1.59
CA ALA A 131 16.07 8.07 -2.87
C ALA A 131 14.96 8.86 -3.57
N ARG A 132 13.98 9.37 -2.80
CA ARG A 132 12.92 10.24 -3.32
C ARG A 132 13.47 11.54 -3.89
N ASP A 133 14.37 12.20 -3.16
CA ASP A 133 14.93 13.48 -3.55
C ASP A 133 15.79 13.35 -4.83
N ASN A 134 16.58 12.27 -4.93
CA ASN A 134 17.33 11.94 -6.15
C ASN A 134 16.43 11.71 -7.37
N LEU A 135 15.28 11.05 -7.17
CA LEU A 135 14.33 10.78 -8.24
C LEU A 135 13.64 12.07 -8.72
N VAL A 136 13.27 12.96 -7.78
CA VAL A 136 12.73 14.28 -8.09
C VAL A 136 13.74 15.10 -8.89
N GLU A 137 15.00 15.15 -8.45
CA GLU A 137 16.06 15.86 -9.16
C GLU A 137 16.25 15.32 -10.58
N THR A 138 16.25 14.00 -10.75
CA THR A 138 16.38 13.35 -12.06
C THR A 138 15.20 13.68 -12.98
N LEU A 139 13.98 13.74 -12.45
CA LEU A 139 12.79 14.13 -13.19
C LEU A 139 12.82 15.60 -13.61
N ASP A 140 13.29 16.49 -12.73
CA ASP A 140 13.41 17.91 -13.02
C ASP A 140 14.47 18.19 -14.10
N ARG A 141 15.62 17.48 -14.06
CA ARG A 141 16.62 17.51 -15.14
C ARG A 141 16.00 17.10 -16.48
N ARG A 142 15.34 15.94 -16.54
CA ARG A 142 14.65 15.48 -17.76
C ARG A 142 13.59 16.45 -18.26
N ARG A 143 12.86 17.12 -17.36
CA ARG A 143 11.85 18.11 -17.74
C ARG A 143 12.48 19.37 -18.32
N ASN A 144 13.60 19.84 -17.76
CA ASN A 144 14.34 20.99 -18.29
C ASN A 144 15.03 20.67 -19.63
N ASP A 145 15.55 19.47 -19.83
CA ASP A 145 16.13 19.04 -21.13
C ASP A 145 15.07 19.00 -22.23
N ARG A 146 13.85 18.56 -21.91
CA ARG A 146 12.70 18.61 -22.83
C ARG A 146 12.23 20.04 -23.11
N ARG A 147 12.26 20.91 -22.11
CA ARG A 147 11.84 22.32 -22.26
C ARG A 147 12.85 23.13 -23.07
N SER A 148 14.14 22.85 -22.91
CA SER A 148 15.21 23.48 -23.70
C SER A 148 15.21 23.01 -25.14
N SER A 149 14.96 21.72 -25.40
CA SER A 149 14.82 21.20 -26.77
C SER A 149 13.57 21.71 -27.50
N GLN A 150 12.51 22.14 -26.80
CA GLN A 150 11.35 22.82 -27.40
C GLN A 150 11.57 24.32 -27.69
N MET A 151 12.62 24.94 -27.16
CA MET A 151 12.96 26.35 -27.39
C MET A 151 14.21 26.56 -28.27
N ALA A 152 14.71 25.51 -28.93
CA ALA A 152 15.75 25.67 -29.94
C ALA A 152 15.18 26.43 -31.16
N PRO A 153 15.78 27.55 -31.60
CA PRO A 153 15.33 28.25 -32.80
C PRO A 153 15.47 27.32 -34.02
N LEU A 154 14.40 27.18 -34.81
CA LEU A 154 14.48 26.52 -36.12
C LEU A 154 15.31 27.40 -37.08
N GLU A 155 16.63 27.22 -37.09
CA GLU A 155 17.44 27.50 -38.27
C GLU A 155 17.38 26.32 -39.23
N GLY A 156 17.23 26.64 -40.52
CA GLY A 156 16.73 25.73 -41.53
C GLY A 156 17.72 24.68 -42.06
N GLY A 157 17.14 23.72 -42.78
CA GLY A 157 17.81 23.00 -43.86
C GLY A 157 18.02 21.51 -43.66
N GLY A 158 17.38 20.71 -44.54
CA GLY A 158 18.04 19.55 -45.15
C GLY A 158 17.84 18.18 -44.50
N ASP A 159 16.80 17.49 -44.97
CA ASP A 159 16.75 16.08 -45.42
C ASP A 159 17.70 15.03 -44.80
N GLY A 160 17.11 14.03 -44.14
CA GLY A 160 17.78 12.80 -43.66
C GLY A 160 16.77 11.77 -43.12
N PRO A 161 16.89 10.47 -43.45
CA PRO A 161 15.79 9.50 -43.30
C PRO A 161 15.64 9.00 -41.86
N ARG A 162 14.39 8.98 -41.38
CA ARG A 162 14.00 8.52 -40.03
C ARG A 162 13.86 7.00 -39.96
N LEU A 163 14.75 6.37 -39.21
CA LEU A 163 14.65 5.00 -38.69
C LEU A 163 15.51 5.02 -37.40
N THR A 164 15.09 4.74 -36.18
CA THR A 164 13.96 4.04 -35.52
C THR A 164 13.68 4.77 -34.19
N ASP A 165 12.57 4.43 -33.53
CA ASP A 165 12.60 3.80 -32.19
C ASP A 165 11.48 4.28 -31.24
N TRP A 166 10.96 3.31 -30.49
CA TRP A 166 9.76 3.29 -29.69
C TRP A 166 9.59 4.47 -28.72
N GLY A 167 8.47 5.19 -28.85
CA GLY A 167 8.08 6.23 -27.90
C GLY A 167 6.75 6.90 -28.23
N GLN A 168 5.67 6.13 -28.37
CA GLN A 168 4.30 6.66 -28.35
C GLN A 168 3.76 6.57 -26.91
N PRO A 169 3.54 7.68 -26.20
CA PRO A 169 2.86 7.71 -24.90
C PRO A 169 1.44 8.26 -25.05
N ASP A 170 0.59 7.60 -25.84
CA ASP A 170 -0.86 7.87 -25.76
C ASP A 170 -1.52 6.74 -24.99
N SER A 171 -1.31 6.79 -23.67
CA SER A 171 -2.04 5.97 -22.70
C SER A 171 -2.37 6.82 -21.48
N PHE A 172 -3.13 7.89 -21.71
CA PHE A 172 -3.99 8.48 -20.68
C PHE A 172 -5.38 8.71 -21.27
N PRO A 173 -6.45 8.37 -20.54
CA PRO A 173 -7.82 8.56 -21.02
C PRO A 173 -8.13 10.06 -21.08
N ILE A 174 -8.67 10.50 -22.22
CA ILE A 174 -9.13 11.87 -22.47
C ILE A 174 -10.27 12.22 -21.51
N PRO A 175 -10.18 13.30 -20.71
CA PRO A 175 -11.32 13.86 -19.99
C PRO A 175 -12.12 14.82 -20.89
N LEU A 176 -13.43 14.56 -20.96
CA LEU A 176 -14.58 15.46 -21.20
C LEU A 176 -14.50 16.44 -22.38
N ASP A 177 -15.24 16.12 -23.45
CA ASP A 177 -15.63 17.07 -24.49
C ASP A 177 -17.07 17.54 -24.24
N ASP A 178 -17.21 18.85 -24.03
CA ASP A 178 -18.46 19.60 -23.89
C ASP A 178 -19.17 19.66 -25.24
N ARG A 179 -20.33 19.02 -25.35
CA ARG A 179 -21.21 19.16 -26.51
C ARG A 179 -22.04 20.43 -26.38
N ASP A 180 -21.47 21.54 -26.84
CA ASP A 180 -22.24 22.72 -27.24
C ASP A 180 -22.15 22.95 -28.76
N GLY A 181 -23.33 22.83 -29.37
CA GLY A 181 -23.83 23.50 -30.57
C GLY A 181 -22.89 23.74 -31.76
N ASN A 182 -23.20 23.12 -32.90
CA ASN A 182 -23.70 23.85 -34.08
C ASN A 182 -24.09 22.88 -35.21
N GLY A 183 -25.28 23.04 -35.78
CA GLY A 183 -25.70 22.34 -37.01
C GLY A 183 -24.95 22.85 -38.26
N PRO A 184 -25.18 22.26 -39.44
CA PRO A 184 -26.37 22.66 -40.18
C PRO A 184 -27.09 21.54 -40.96
N ALA A 185 -28.35 21.83 -41.25
CA ALA A 185 -29.24 21.09 -42.16
C ALA A 185 -28.70 21.03 -43.59
N ARG A 186 -29.05 19.95 -44.32
CA ARG A 186 -29.46 20.01 -45.74
C ARG A 186 -30.05 18.69 -46.24
N ARG A 187 -31.34 18.81 -46.59
CA ARG A 187 -32.16 18.15 -47.63
C ARG A 187 -32.40 16.65 -47.54
#